data_AF-A0A7C3C2K9-F1
#
_entry.id   AF-A0A7C3C2K9-F1
#
_cell.length_a   1.000
_cell.length_b   1.000
_cell.length_c   1.000
_cell.angle_alpha   90.00
_cell.angle_beta   90.00
_cell.angle_gamma   90.00
#
_symmetry.space_group_name_H-M   'P 1'
#
loop_
_entity.id
_entity.type
_entity.pdbx_description
1 polymer ?
#
loop_
_entity_poly.entity_id
_entity_poly.type
_entity_poly.pdbx_seq_one_letter_code
_entity_poly.pdbx_strand_id
1 'polypeptide(L)'
;GGVDVYLPAPMDYDDNAANLHIHFPKGRVHLNGEDAVKYMRFRGWVGSDLSRLDRIKEVLLKAARKAASPEYWPRLPGLLGTIWDRLETDLPLEQALVFLPYLKGLRLHAATLPVVEEGPYLVVRPEERARFLRAFFGVGAGEAVPLPRTRALLYDGTGAGLGEAFAEGFARLGLSRPEVRVVRPQATSEVRVDEAVLAGRFYAEAAGLPLVTRFRLFADADVVIVLGRDLLE
;
A
#
# COMPACT_ATOMS: atom_id res chain seq x y z
N GLY A 1 0.72 14.33 -17.16
CA GLY A 1 1.34 13.81 -15.91
C GLY A 1 0.33 13.88 -14.80
N GLY A 2 0.47 13.08 -13.74
CA GLY A 2 -0.53 12.96 -12.67
C GLY A 2 -0.76 11.52 -12.23
N VAL A 3 -1.56 11.35 -11.17
CA VAL A 3 -1.91 10.04 -10.58
C VAL A 3 -3.42 9.89 -10.48
N ASP A 4 -3.93 8.70 -10.81
CA ASP A 4 -5.35 8.38 -10.70
C ASP A 4 -5.63 7.72 -9.35
N VAL A 5 -6.61 8.20 -8.59
CA VAL A 5 -7.00 7.63 -7.28
C VAL A 5 -8.49 7.31 -7.25
N TYR A 6 -8.91 6.51 -6.26
CA TYR A 6 -10.32 6.24 -5.99
C TYR A 6 -10.72 6.74 -4.61
N LEU A 7 -11.74 7.59 -4.56
CA LEU A 7 -12.28 8.18 -3.33
C LEU A 7 -13.58 7.46 -2.95
N PRO A 8 -13.64 6.71 -1.83
CA PRO A 8 -14.87 6.05 -1.37
C PRO A 8 -15.96 7.03 -0.90
N ALA A 9 -15.56 8.24 -0.52
CA ALA A 9 -16.41 9.35 -0.10
C ALA A 9 -15.87 10.67 -0.68
N PRO A 10 -16.70 11.72 -0.81
CA PRO A 10 -16.18 13.03 -1.19
C PRO A 10 -15.18 13.53 -0.14
N MET A 11 -14.22 14.34 -0.59
CA MET A 11 -13.32 15.09 0.29
C MET A 11 -13.70 16.55 0.21
N ASP A 12 -14.10 17.11 1.34
CA ASP A 12 -14.48 18.50 1.48
C ASP A 12 -13.81 19.06 2.74
N TYR A 13 -12.85 19.96 2.56
CA TYR A 13 -12.03 20.50 3.65
C TYR A 13 -11.42 21.84 3.28
N ASP A 14 -11.72 22.84 4.11
CA ASP A 14 -11.13 24.18 4.03
C ASP A 14 -10.32 24.48 5.29
N ASP A 15 -9.06 24.82 5.09
CA ASP A 15 -8.16 25.37 6.10
C ASP A 15 -7.65 26.73 5.62
N ASN A 16 -8.36 27.77 6.04
CA ASN A 16 -8.05 29.16 5.70
C ASN A 16 -6.71 29.63 6.27
N ALA A 17 -6.26 29.04 7.39
CA ALA A 17 -4.98 29.40 8.00
C ALA A 17 -3.81 28.90 7.16
N ALA A 18 -3.97 27.73 6.52
CA ALA A 18 -2.98 27.14 5.62
C ALA A 18 -3.25 27.38 4.13
N ASN A 19 -4.25 28.20 3.79
CA ASN A 19 -4.76 28.44 2.43
C ASN A 19 -4.95 27.12 1.65
N LEU A 20 -5.56 26.13 2.30
CA LEU A 20 -5.74 24.78 1.78
C LEU A 20 -7.23 24.50 1.57
N HIS A 21 -7.63 24.45 0.31
CA HIS A 21 -9.00 24.18 -0.13
C HIS A 21 -9.03 22.86 -0.88
N ILE A 22 -9.78 21.88 -0.36
CA ILE A 22 -9.86 20.51 -0.88
C ILE A 22 -11.31 20.18 -1.16
N HIS A 23 -11.67 20.09 -2.44
CA HIS A 23 -13.00 19.67 -2.87
C HIS A 23 -12.85 18.62 -3.97
N PHE A 24 -12.95 17.34 -3.60
CA PHE A 24 -12.92 16.22 -4.55
C PHE A 24 -14.21 15.42 -4.48
N PRO A 25 -14.83 15.09 -5.64
CA PRO A 25 -16.01 14.25 -5.67
C PRO A 25 -15.67 12.80 -5.30
N LYS A 26 -16.67 12.05 -4.82
CA LYS A 26 -16.55 10.59 -4.68
C LYS A 26 -16.29 9.95 -6.04
N GLY A 27 -15.48 8.90 -6.07
CA GLY A 27 -15.21 8.09 -7.26
C GLY A 27 -13.78 8.19 -7.76
N ARG A 28 -13.57 7.91 -9.05
CA ARG A 28 -12.24 8.00 -9.67
C ARG A 28 -11.89 9.47 -9.94
N VAL A 29 -10.71 9.89 -9.50
CA VAL A 29 -10.22 11.26 -9.68
C VAL A 29 -8.80 11.22 -10.23
N HIS A 30 -8.54 12.00 -11.28
CA HIS A 30 -7.20 12.24 -11.78
C HIS A 30 -6.58 13.44 -11.06
N LEU A 31 -5.49 13.24 -10.35
CA LEU A 31 -4.81 14.27 -9.57
C LEU A 31 -3.58 14.77 -10.34
N ASN A 32 -3.54 16.08 -10.60
CA ASN A 32 -2.30 16.76 -11.00
C ASN A 32 -1.37 16.94 -9.77
N GLY A 33 -0.23 17.62 -9.93
CA GLY A 33 0.73 17.80 -8.84
C GLY A 33 0.16 18.55 -7.62
N GLU A 34 -0.60 19.62 -7.86
CA GLU A 34 -1.21 20.41 -6.79
C GLU A 34 -2.32 19.63 -6.08
N ASP A 35 -3.18 18.96 -6.84
CA ASP A 35 -4.28 18.15 -6.31
C ASP A 35 -3.78 16.91 -5.58
N ALA A 36 -2.65 16.33 -6.00
CA ALA A 36 -1.99 15.25 -5.28
C ALA A 36 -1.49 15.72 -3.90
N VAL A 37 -0.93 16.93 -3.81
CA VAL A 37 -0.53 17.52 -2.52
C VAL A 37 -1.76 17.77 -1.63
N LYS A 38 -2.85 18.31 -2.19
CA LYS A 38 -4.13 18.48 -1.46
C LYS A 38 -4.65 17.15 -0.93
N TYR A 39 -4.70 16.13 -1.78
CA TYR A 39 -5.12 14.78 -1.41
C TYR A 39 -4.26 14.19 -0.28
N MET A 40 -2.93 14.32 -0.36
CA MET A 40 -2.02 13.88 0.69
C MET A 40 -2.16 14.67 2.01
N ARG A 41 -2.68 15.91 1.97
CA ARG A 41 -2.82 16.76 3.16
C ARG A 41 -4.18 16.64 3.85
N PHE A 42 -5.18 16.02 3.23
CA PHE A 42 -6.53 15.86 3.78
C PHE A 42 -6.53 15.18 5.16
N ARG A 43 -7.40 15.64 6.09
CA ARG A 43 -7.49 15.16 7.49
C ARG A 43 -8.90 14.74 7.94
N GLY A 44 -9.91 14.80 7.07
CA GLY A 44 -11.33 14.73 7.46
C GLY A 44 -11.95 13.34 7.66
N TRP A 45 -11.19 12.24 7.62
CA TRP A 45 -11.72 10.88 7.89
C TRP A 45 -11.20 10.32 9.21
N VAL A 46 -11.96 9.40 9.80
CA VAL A 46 -11.59 8.64 11.02
C VAL A 46 -10.26 7.91 10.79
N GLY A 47 -9.27 8.08 11.69
CA GLY A 47 -7.90 7.55 11.54
C GLY A 47 -6.86 8.55 10.98
N SER A 48 -7.09 9.85 11.20
CA SER A 48 -6.59 11.00 10.43
C SER A 48 -5.15 10.91 9.92
N ASP A 49 -4.16 10.70 10.79
CA ASP A 49 -2.74 10.77 10.43
C ASP A 49 -2.22 9.52 9.72
N LEU A 50 -2.78 8.36 10.03
CA LEU A 50 -2.36 7.08 9.45
C LEU A 50 -3.01 6.89 8.09
N SER A 51 -4.29 7.26 7.95
CA SER A 51 -4.93 7.38 6.65
C SER A 51 -4.25 8.44 5.77
N ARG A 52 -3.69 9.51 6.36
CA ARG A 52 -2.88 10.50 5.63
C ARG A 52 -1.60 9.87 5.08
N LEU A 53 -0.90 9.08 5.90
CA LEU A 53 0.28 8.33 5.44
C LEU A 53 -0.06 7.34 4.33
N ASP A 54 -1.22 6.69 4.37
CA ASP A 54 -1.63 5.77 3.31
C ASP A 54 -1.87 6.48 1.97
N ARG A 55 -2.49 7.67 2.00
CA ARG A 55 -2.62 8.53 0.81
C ARG A 55 -1.27 8.97 0.24
N ILE A 56 -0.33 9.34 1.12
CA ILE A 56 1.04 9.70 0.72
C ILE A 56 1.72 8.51 0.02
N LYS A 57 1.65 7.31 0.60
CA LYS A 57 2.20 6.11 -0.04
C LYS A 57 1.53 5.82 -1.38
N GLU A 58 0.21 5.92 -1.46
CA GLU A 58 -0.53 5.65 -2.70
C GLU A 58 -0.03 6.56 -3.84
N VAL A 59 0.07 7.87 -3.57
CA VAL A 59 0.57 8.85 -4.54
C VAL A 59 2.01 8.54 -4.94
N LEU A 60 2.90 8.31 -3.97
CA LEU A 60 4.31 8.02 -4.24
C LEU A 60 4.50 6.73 -5.02
N LEU A 61 3.79 5.65 -4.68
CA LEU A 61 3.84 4.37 -5.39
C LEU A 61 3.34 4.52 -6.83
N LYS A 62 2.24 5.26 -7.05
CA LYS A 62 1.71 5.51 -8.39
C LYS A 62 2.65 6.36 -9.22
N ALA A 63 3.23 7.41 -8.64
CA ALA A 63 4.23 8.26 -9.29
C ALA A 63 5.49 7.44 -9.67
N ALA A 64 5.98 6.60 -8.76
CA ALA A 64 7.15 5.77 -8.99
C ALA A 64 6.91 4.69 -10.05
N ARG A 65 5.74 4.04 -10.06
CA ARG A 65 5.33 3.11 -11.14
C ARG A 65 5.31 3.80 -12.51
N LYS A 66 4.83 5.04 -12.55
CA LYS A 66 4.80 5.84 -13.78
C LYS A 66 6.21 6.22 -14.24
N ALA A 67 7.08 6.62 -13.31
CA ALA A 67 8.49 6.87 -13.61
C ALA A 67 9.23 5.61 -14.08
N ALA A 68 8.85 4.43 -13.59
CA ALA A 68 9.40 3.15 -14.05
C ALA A 68 8.84 2.67 -15.41
N SER A 69 7.79 3.31 -15.94
CA SER A 69 7.20 2.93 -17.23
C SER A 69 8.11 3.34 -18.40
N PRO A 70 8.30 2.45 -19.41
CA PRO A 70 9.13 2.74 -20.58
C PRO A 70 8.75 4.03 -21.32
N GLU A 71 7.47 4.42 -21.29
CA GLU A 71 6.95 5.64 -21.91
C GLU A 71 7.64 6.91 -21.37
N TYR A 72 8.01 6.93 -20.09
CA TYR A 72 8.56 8.12 -19.43
C TYR A 72 10.09 8.17 -19.49
N TRP A 73 10.74 7.09 -19.90
CA TRP A 73 12.20 6.93 -19.88
C TRP A 73 12.98 8.07 -20.52
N PRO A 74 12.64 8.55 -21.74
CA PRO A 74 13.40 9.61 -22.39
C PRO A 74 13.34 10.96 -21.66
N ARG A 75 12.34 11.15 -20.79
CA ARG A 75 12.09 12.39 -20.06
C ARG A 75 12.69 12.38 -18.65
N LEU A 76 13.10 11.22 -18.14
CA LEU A 76 13.58 11.07 -16.76
C LEU A 76 14.81 11.91 -16.42
N PRO A 77 15.86 12.01 -17.26
CA PRO A 77 17.04 12.80 -16.91
C PRO A 77 16.72 14.29 -16.70
N GLY A 78 15.94 14.89 -17.60
CA GLY A 78 15.52 16.29 -17.47
C GLY A 78 14.56 16.52 -16.30
N LEU A 79 13.67 15.56 -16.03
CA LEU A 79 12.81 15.58 -14.85
C LEU A 79 13.62 15.54 -13.56
N LEU A 80 14.63 14.67 -13.47
CA LEU A 80 15.50 14.57 -12.30
C LEU A 80 16.25 15.87 -12.03
N GLY A 81 16.79 16.52 -13.07
CA GLY A 81 17.43 17.85 -12.92
C GLY A 81 16.47 18.86 -12.30
N THR A 82 15.25 18.96 -12.84
CA THR A 82 14.22 19.89 -12.31
C THR A 82 13.80 19.56 -10.88
N ILE A 83 13.80 18.28 -10.49
CA ILE A 83 13.51 17.84 -9.12
C ILE A 83 14.65 18.24 -8.20
N TRP A 84 15.90 17.97 -8.59
CA TRP A 84 17.09 18.28 -7.80
C TRP A 84 17.24 19.77 -7.53
N ASP A 85 16.92 20.63 -8.51
CA ASP A 85 16.93 22.08 -8.35
C ASP A 85 15.95 22.59 -7.28
N ARG A 86 14.97 21.77 -6.89
CA ARG A 86 13.90 22.10 -5.93
C ARG A 86 13.91 21.21 -4.70
N LEU A 87 14.88 20.30 -4.58
CA LEU A 87 14.99 19.33 -3.50
C LEU A 87 16.24 19.63 -2.69
N GLU A 88 16.07 19.79 -1.37
CA GLU A 88 17.19 19.81 -0.45
C GLU A 88 17.58 18.36 -0.12
N THR A 89 18.77 17.94 -0.55
CA THR A 89 19.29 16.58 -0.34
C THR A 89 20.82 16.56 -0.32
N ASP A 90 21.39 15.60 0.40
CA ASP A 90 22.82 15.29 0.42
C ASP A 90 23.27 14.36 -0.72
N LEU A 91 22.33 13.82 -1.49
CA LEU A 91 22.61 12.98 -2.66
C LEU A 91 22.88 13.88 -3.88
N PRO A 92 24.09 13.88 -4.48
CA PRO A 92 24.37 14.65 -5.70
C PRO A 92 23.57 14.13 -6.91
N LEU A 93 23.23 15.02 -7.84
CA LEU A 93 22.47 14.66 -9.05
C LEU A 93 23.19 13.60 -9.89
N GLU A 94 24.51 13.68 -9.99
CA GLU A 94 25.33 12.74 -10.74
C GLU A 94 25.19 11.32 -10.17
N GLN A 95 25.13 11.20 -8.83
CA GLN A 95 24.91 9.91 -8.17
C GLN A 95 23.47 9.43 -8.36
N ALA A 96 22.48 10.32 -8.32
CA ALA A 96 21.09 9.97 -8.59
C ALA A 96 20.90 9.39 -10.00
N LEU A 97 21.56 9.97 -11.01
CA LEU A 97 21.49 9.51 -12.40
C LEU A 97 22.03 8.09 -12.58
N VAL A 98 23.01 7.65 -11.77
CA VAL A 98 23.51 6.27 -11.80
C VAL A 98 22.42 5.26 -11.46
N PHE A 99 21.40 5.65 -10.68
CA PHE A 99 20.31 4.76 -10.31
C PHE A 99 19.22 4.61 -11.38
N LEU A 100 19.22 5.45 -12.43
CA LEU A 100 18.20 5.41 -13.48
C LEU A 100 17.97 3.99 -14.05
N PRO A 101 19.00 3.24 -14.51
CA PRO A 101 18.83 1.89 -15.07
C PRO A 101 18.06 0.92 -14.16
N TYR A 102 18.16 1.09 -12.84
CA TYR A 102 17.53 0.22 -11.84
C TYR A 102 16.03 0.49 -11.65
N LEU A 103 15.51 1.60 -12.20
CA LEU A 103 14.05 1.84 -12.23
C LEU A 103 13.33 0.81 -13.10
N LYS A 104 14.01 0.23 -14.10
CA LYS A 104 13.45 -0.82 -14.96
C LYS A 104 13.28 -2.10 -14.15
N GLY A 105 12.03 -2.53 -13.95
CA GLY A 105 11.71 -3.73 -13.16
C GLY A 105 11.75 -3.50 -11.65
N LEU A 106 11.79 -2.25 -11.20
CA LEU A 106 11.75 -1.89 -9.78
C LEU A 106 10.48 -2.46 -9.13
N ARG A 107 10.67 -3.26 -8.07
CA ARG A 107 9.60 -3.71 -7.19
C ARG A 107 9.57 -2.84 -5.95
N LEU A 108 8.46 -2.14 -5.75
CA LEU A 108 8.27 -1.24 -4.62
C LEU A 108 7.46 -1.93 -3.53
N HIS A 109 8.05 -1.99 -2.34
CA HIS A 109 7.39 -2.40 -1.11
C HIS A 109 7.34 -1.20 -0.17
N ALA A 110 6.17 -0.90 0.39
CA ALA A 110 5.99 0.20 1.33
C ALA A 110 5.15 -0.27 2.52
N ALA A 111 5.50 0.17 3.72
CA ALA A 111 4.79 -0.18 4.95
C ALA A 111 4.91 0.94 5.99
N THR A 112 3.97 1.01 6.94
CA THR A 112 4.09 1.88 8.12
C THR A 112 4.72 1.08 9.25
N LEU A 113 5.60 1.70 10.02
CA LEU A 113 6.07 1.11 11.27
C LEU A 113 4.90 0.88 12.25
N PRO A 114 4.95 -0.20 13.05
CA PRO A 114 3.99 -0.40 14.14
C PRO A 114 4.16 0.71 15.17
N VAL A 115 3.04 1.34 15.52
CA VAL A 115 2.96 2.45 16.48
C VAL A 115 1.83 2.21 17.46
N VAL A 116 2.04 2.60 18.71
CA VAL A 116 1.04 2.63 19.78
C VAL A 116 0.71 4.08 20.09
N GLU A 117 -0.58 4.38 20.26
CA GLU A 117 -1.04 5.71 20.67
C GLU A 117 -0.89 5.86 22.20
N GLU A 118 -0.06 6.81 22.63
CA GLU A 118 0.15 7.17 24.03
C GLU A 118 -0.18 8.67 24.20
N GLY A 119 -1.45 8.97 24.50
CA GLY A 119 -1.94 10.34 24.52
C GLY A 119 -1.87 10.98 23.13
N PRO A 120 -1.22 12.15 22.95
CA PRO A 120 -1.05 12.77 21.63
C PRO A 120 0.13 12.19 20.83
N TYR A 121 0.83 11.17 21.34
CA TYR A 121 2.05 10.64 20.74
C TYR A 121 1.82 9.30 20.06
N LEU A 122 2.53 9.08 18.95
CA LEU A 122 2.70 7.77 18.32
C LEU A 122 4.07 7.22 18.71
N VAL A 123 4.07 6.16 19.53
CA VAL A 123 5.29 5.56 20.08
C VAL A 123 5.61 4.27 19.34
N VAL A 124 6.85 4.13 18.88
CA VAL A 124 7.36 2.90 18.27
C VAL A 124 8.10 2.10 19.34
N ARG A 125 7.59 0.91 19.67
CA ARG A 125 8.24 0.01 20.63
C ARG A 125 9.48 -0.64 20.00
N PRO A 126 10.66 -0.65 20.65
CA PRO A 126 11.89 -1.17 20.07
C PRO A 126 11.80 -2.63 19.58
N GLU A 127 11.11 -3.49 20.33
CA GLU A 127 10.93 -4.90 19.98
C GLU A 127 10.04 -5.09 18.75
N GLU A 128 8.92 -4.38 18.69
CA GLU A 128 7.99 -4.44 17.55
C GLU A 128 8.64 -3.90 16.28
N ARG A 129 9.39 -2.80 16.40
CA ARG A 129 10.22 -2.27 15.32
C ARG A 129 11.22 -3.30 14.83
N ALA A 130 11.97 -3.93 15.74
CA ALA A 130 12.99 -4.92 15.37
C ALA A 130 12.35 -6.13 14.67
N ARG A 131 11.26 -6.68 15.21
CA ARG A 131 10.50 -7.78 14.57
C ARG A 131 9.99 -7.38 13.19
N PHE A 132 9.39 -6.19 13.08
CA PHE A 132 8.87 -5.67 11.82
C PHE A 132 9.97 -5.48 10.77
N LEU A 133 11.11 -4.87 11.12
CA LEU A 133 12.21 -4.60 10.19
C LEU A 133 12.88 -5.90 9.71
N ARG A 134 13.10 -6.87 10.60
CA ARG A 134 13.62 -8.19 10.24
C ARG A 134 12.72 -8.88 9.23
N ALA A 135 11.42 -8.87 9.49
CA ALA A 135 10.46 -9.35 8.52
C ALA A 135 10.57 -8.53 7.23
N PHE A 136 10.42 -7.20 7.28
CA PHE A 136 10.23 -6.32 6.10
C PHE A 136 11.40 -6.35 5.13
N PHE A 137 12.62 -6.33 5.67
CA PHE A 137 13.84 -6.39 4.87
C PHE A 137 14.39 -7.81 4.68
N GLY A 138 13.76 -8.83 5.26
CA GLY A 138 14.25 -10.21 5.22
C GLY A 138 15.60 -10.42 5.93
N VAL A 139 16.00 -9.49 6.81
CA VAL A 139 17.28 -9.53 7.52
C VAL A 139 17.15 -10.45 8.74
N GLY A 140 17.91 -11.55 8.77
CA GLY A 140 17.90 -12.52 9.86
C GLY A 140 16.82 -13.62 9.75
N ALA A 141 16.40 -13.97 8.53
CA ALA A 141 15.46 -15.05 8.21
C ALA A 141 16.03 -16.47 8.51
N GLY A 142 16.43 -16.71 9.76
CA GLY A 142 16.77 -18.03 10.31
C GLY A 142 15.80 -18.51 11.39
N GLU A 143 14.92 -17.64 11.89
CA GLU A 143 13.86 -18.04 12.82
C GLU A 143 12.53 -18.13 12.09
N ALA A 144 11.94 -19.33 12.13
CA ALA A 144 10.60 -19.58 11.64
C ALA A 144 9.62 -18.59 12.27
N VAL A 145 9.03 -17.72 11.46
CA VAL A 145 7.91 -16.89 11.90
C VAL A 145 6.80 -17.85 12.32
N PRO A 146 6.37 -17.87 13.60
CA PRO A 146 5.30 -18.75 14.02
C PRO A 146 4.07 -18.50 13.16
N LEU A 147 3.41 -19.56 12.70
CA LEU A 147 2.17 -19.42 11.93
C LEU A 147 1.19 -18.56 12.73
N PRO A 148 0.74 -17.41 12.19
CA PRO A 148 -0.19 -16.56 12.89
C PRO A 148 -1.49 -17.35 13.10
N ARG A 149 -1.90 -17.52 14.36
CA ARG A 149 -3.19 -18.13 14.73
C ARG A 149 -4.30 -17.10 14.48
N THR A 150 -4.61 -16.87 13.22
CA THR A 150 -5.55 -15.84 12.76
C THR A 150 -6.60 -16.42 11.83
N ARG A 151 -7.79 -15.83 11.85
CA ARG A 151 -8.88 -16.17 10.93
C ARG A 151 -8.70 -15.40 9.64
N ALA A 152 -8.37 -16.12 8.57
CA ALA A 152 -8.27 -15.58 7.22
C ALA A 152 -9.54 -15.89 6.42
N LEU A 153 -10.05 -14.87 5.74
CA LEU A 153 -11.22 -14.95 4.85
C LEU A 153 -10.78 -14.60 3.44
N LEU A 154 -11.19 -15.40 2.45
CA LEU A 154 -10.84 -15.21 1.05
C LEU A 154 -12.09 -14.76 0.27
N TYR A 155 -12.01 -13.59 -0.33
CA TYR A 155 -13.01 -13.02 -1.22
C TYR A 155 -12.64 -13.28 -2.67
N ASP A 156 -13.37 -14.18 -3.31
CA ASP A 156 -13.24 -14.44 -4.73
C ASP A 156 -14.12 -13.47 -5.53
N GLY A 157 -13.49 -12.40 -6.02
CA GLY A 157 -14.05 -11.44 -6.96
C GLY A 157 -13.50 -11.61 -8.38
N THR A 158 -12.87 -12.75 -8.70
CA THR A 158 -12.28 -12.98 -10.03
C THR A 158 -13.37 -13.24 -11.09
N GLY A 159 -14.48 -13.86 -10.67
CA GLY A 159 -15.51 -14.37 -11.58
C GLY A 159 -15.13 -15.67 -12.28
N ALA A 160 -13.95 -16.22 -12.00
CA ALA A 160 -13.42 -17.46 -12.59
C ALA A 160 -13.29 -18.62 -11.58
N GLY A 161 -13.68 -18.40 -10.32
CA GLY A 161 -13.65 -19.44 -9.28
C GLY A 161 -12.24 -19.75 -8.75
N LEU A 162 -11.30 -18.81 -8.84
CA LEU A 162 -9.92 -19.00 -8.37
C LEU A 162 -9.81 -19.12 -6.83
N GLY A 163 -10.86 -18.74 -6.09
CA GLY A 163 -10.83 -18.76 -4.63
C GLY A 163 -10.55 -20.15 -4.03
N GLU A 164 -11.13 -21.20 -4.62
CA GLU A 164 -10.92 -22.57 -4.17
C GLU A 164 -9.49 -23.06 -4.42
N ALA A 165 -8.91 -22.71 -5.57
CA ALA A 165 -7.53 -23.05 -5.90
C ALA A 165 -6.53 -22.39 -4.93
N PHE A 166 -6.76 -21.12 -4.58
CA PHE A 166 -5.95 -20.43 -3.57
C PHE A 166 -6.12 -21.07 -2.18
N ALA A 167 -7.35 -21.38 -1.77
CA ALA A 167 -7.63 -22.01 -0.49
C ALA A 167 -6.96 -23.39 -0.36
N GLU A 168 -6.98 -24.21 -1.42
CA GLU A 168 -6.21 -25.46 -1.48
C GLU A 168 -4.71 -25.23 -1.46
N GLY A 169 -4.21 -24.19 -2.16
CA GLY A 169 -2.80 -23.81 -2.14
C GLY A 169 -2.31 -23.55 -0.71
N PHE A 170 -3.07 -22.79 0.08
CA PHE A 170 -2.77 -22.58 1.50
C PHE A 170 -2.73 -23.90 2.29
N ALA A 171 -3.69 -24.80 2.08
CA ALA A 171 -3.70 -26.09 2.75
C ALA A 171 -2.47 -26.96 2.41
N ARG A 172 -2.03 -26.95 1.14
CA ARG A 172 -0.82 -27.67 0.69
C ARG A 172 0.47 -27.09 1.27
N LEU A 173 0.48 -25.80 1.60
CA LEU A 173 1.56 -25.13 2.32
C LEU A 173 1.53 -25.39 3.85
N GLY A 174 0.61 -26.24 4.33
CA GLY A 174 0.44 -26.55 5.75
C GLY A 174 -0.26 -25.44 6.53
N LEU A 175 -0.98 -24.55 5.85
CA LEU A 175 -1.68 -23.41 6.43
C LEU A 175 -3.16 -23.74 6.65
N SER A 176 -3.78 -23.04 7.60
CA SER A 176 -5.22 -23.12 7.77
C SER A 176 -5.90 -22.65 6.49
N ARG A 177 -6.76 -23.51 5.93
CA ARG A 177 -7.55 -23.21 4.73
C ARG A 177 -8.48 -22.02 5.05
N PRO A 178 -8.34 -20.88 4.35
CA PRO A 178 -9.23 -19.75 4.57
C PRO A 178 -10.65 -20.09 4.12
N GLU A 179 -11.65 -19.51 4.79
CA GLU A 179 -13.03 -19.58 4.32
C GLU A 179 -13.15 -18.82 2.99
N VAL A 180 -13.73 -19.43 1.96
CA VAL A 180 -13.90 -18.80 0.66
C VAL A 180 -15.32 -18.24 0.55
N ARG A 181 -15.43 -16.97 0.15
CA ARG A 181 -16.70 -16.32 -0.18
C ARG A 181 -16.61 -15.71 -1.57
N VAL A 182 -17.53 -16.12 -2.44
CA VAL A 182 -17.70 -15.49 -3.75
C VAL A 182 -18.33 -14.12 -3.55
N VAL A 183 -17.70 -13.08 -4.08
CA VAL A 183 -18.14 -11.69 -3.96
C VAL A 183 -18.34 -11.07 -5.34
N ARG A 184 -18.86 -9.83 -5.37
CA ARG A 184 -18.96 -9.08 -6.63
C ARG A 184 -17.58 -8.88 -7.24
N PRO A 185 -17.46 -8.82 -8.59
CA PRO A 185 -16.18 -8.71 -9.27
C PRO A 185 -15.31 -7.57 -8.72
N GLN A 186 -14.07 -7.91 -8.34
CA GLN A 186 -13.08 -6.96 -7.86
C GLN A 186 -12.08 -6.68 -8.99
N ALA A 187 -11.55 -5.46 -9.03
CA ALA A 187 -10.58 -5.07 -10.04
C ALA A 187 -9.16 -5.52 -9.68
N THR A 188 -8.82 -5.53 -8.38
CA THR A 188 -7.46 -5.74 -7.88
C THR A 188 -7.42 -6.84 -6.83
N SER A 189 -6.29 -7.54 -6.79
CA SER A 189 -5.98 -8.59 -5.83
C SER A 189 -5.05 -8.05 -4.76
N GLU A 190 -5.42 -8.25 -3.50
CA GLU A 190 -4.70 -7.71 -2.34
C GLU A 190 -5.10 -8.41 -1.06
N VAL A 191 -4.21 -8.42 -0.08
CA VAL A 191 -4.50 -8.84 1.29
C VAL A 191 -4.77 -7.61 2.13
N ARG A 192 -5.89 -7.61 2.86
CA ARG A 192 -6.37 -6.51 3.68
C ARG A 192 -6.35 -6.91 5.15
N VAL A 193 -5.81 -6.05 5.99
CA VAL A 193 -5.82 -6.21 7.46
C VAL A 193 -6.13 -4.90 8.14
N ASP A 194 -6.77 -4.98 9.30
CA ASP A 194 -6.87 -3.83 10.21
C ASP A 194 -5.63 -3.77 11.11
N GLU A 195 -5.62 -4.57 12.18
CA GLU A 195 -4.54 -4.61 13.18
C GLU A 195 -3.56 -5.77 12.99
N ALA A 196 -3.96 -6.86 12.33
CA ALA A 196 -3.20 -8.11 12.22
C ALA A 196 -2.09 -8.07 11.14
N VAL A 197 -1.20 -7.06 11.20
CA VAL A 197 -0.20 -6.77 10.14
C VAL A 197 0.75 -7.95 9.87
N LEU A 198 1.22 -8.64 10.90
CA LEU A 198 2.10 -9.81 10.73
C LEU A 198 1.39 -10.95 9.99
N ALA A 199 0.12 -11.18 10.31
CA ALA A 199 -0.68 -12.19 9.64
C ALA A 199 -0.98 -11.78 8.19
N GLY A 200 -1.40 -10.54 7.97
CA GLY A 200 -1.65 -10.00 6.63
C GLY A 200 -0.44 -10.17 5.72
N ARG A 201 0.75 -9.83 6.23
CA ARG A 201 1.99 -10.03 5.49
C ARG A 201 2.25 -11.48 5.17
N PHE A 202 2.12 -12.37 6.16
CA PHE A 202 2.32 -13.79 5.96
C PHE A 202 1.43 -14.31 4.81
N TYR A 203 0.15 -13.95 4.81
CA TYR A 203 -0.78 -14.32 3.74
C TYR A 203 -0.47 -13.62 2.42
N ALA A 204 -0.02 -12.36 2.44
CA ALA A 204 0.37 -11.62 1.24
C ALA A 204 1.58 -12.27 0.54
N GLU A 205 2.60 -12.64 1.31
CA GLU A 205 3.78 -13.36 0.79
C GLU A 205 3.41 -14.76 0.29
N ALA A 206 2.63 -15.52 1.06
CA ALA A 206 2.18 -16.85 0.68
C ALA A 206 1.29 -16.84 -0.59
N ALA A 207 0.49 -15.78 -0.79
CA ALA A 207 -0.37 -15.63 -1.95
C ALA A 207 0.31 -14.93 -3.14
N GLY A 208 1.50 -14.33 -2.94
CA GLY A 208 2.13 -13.45 -3.93
C GLY A 208 1.34 -12.15 -4.21
N LEU A 209 0.59 -11.66 -3.22
CA LEU A 209 -0.32 -10.51 -3.35
C LEU A 209 0.21 -9.28 -2.60
N PRO A 210 -0.18 -8.06 -2.99
CA PRO A 210 0.14 -6.86 -2.22
C PRO A 210 -0.62 -6.83 -0.88
N LEU A 211 0.01 -6.28 0.16
CA LEU A 211 -0.60 -6.07 1.49
C LEU A 211 -1.12 -4.63 1.63
N VAL A 212 -2.36 -4.49 2.06
CA VAL A 212 -3.06 -3.27 2.44
C VAL A 212 -3.40 -3.35 3.94
N THR A 213 -2.89 -2.40 4.73
CA THR A 213 -3.07 -2.36 6.19
C THR A 213 -4.06 -1.27 6.60
N ARG A 214 -4.59 -1.32 7.83
CA ARG A 214 -5.59 -0.37 8.37
C ARG A 214 -6.85 -0.29 7.52
N PHE A 215 -7.18 -1.40 6.87
CA PHE A 215 -8.42 -1.57 6.16
C PHE A 215 -9.44 -2.09 7.18
N ARG A 216 -10.44 -1.27 7.53
CA ARG A 216 -11.54 -1.73 8.40
C ARG A 216 -12.21 -2.94 7.76
N LEU A 217 -12.08 -4.10 8.40
CA LEU A 217 -12.70 -5.34 7.94
C LEU A 217 -14.14 -5.35 8.42
N PHE A 218 -15.10 -5.38 7.50
CA PHE A 218 -16.54 -5.56 7.81
C PHE A 218 -16.92 -7.04 7.96
N ALA A 219 -15.92 -7.91 8.17
CA ALA A 219 -16.06 -9.33 8.35
C ALA A 219 -15.36 -9.76 9.63
N ASP A 220 -15.85 -10.81 10.26
CA ASP A 220 -15.26 -11.41 11.47
C ASP A 220 -14.00 -12.21 11.12
N ALA A 221 -12.96 -11.49 10.69
CA ALA A 221 -11.68 -12.02 10.23
C ALA A 221 -10.55 -11.04 10.60
N ASP A 222 -9.37 -11.59 10.85
CA ASP A 222 -8.16 -10.80 11.11
C ASP A 222 -7.49 -10.40 9.78
N VAL A 223 -7.67 -11.23 8.75
CA VAL A 223 -7.10 -11.07 7.41
C VAL A 223 -8.16 -11.34 6.36
N VAL A 224 -8.30 -10.43 5.39
CA VAL A 224 -9.15 -10.62 4.21
C VAL A 224 -8.28 -10.65 2.95
N ILE A 225 -8.23 -11.79 2.27
CA ILE A 225 -7.54 -11.98 1.00
C ILE A 225 -8.55 -11.70 -0.11
N VAL A 226 -8.30 -10.71 -0.95
CA VAL A 226 -9.18 -10.36 -2.07
C VAL A 226 -8.52 -10.81 -3.36
N LEU A 227 -9.25 -11.60 -4.15
CA LEU A 227 -8.86 -11.96 -5.51
C LEU A 227 -9.70 -11.16 -6.49
N GLY A 228 -9.03 -10.45 -7.38
CA GLY A 228 -9.60 -9.62 -8.44
C GLY A 228 -9.33 -10.16 -9.83
N ARG A 229 -9.83 -9.44 -10.84
CA ARG A 229 -9.67 -9.81 -12.26
C ARG A 229 -8.26 -9.63 -12.80
N ASP A 230 -7.42 -8.86 -12.10
CA ASP A 230 -5.99 -8.71 -12.39
C ASP A 230 -5.19 -10.03 -12.31
N LEU A 231 -5.74 -11.08 -11.70
CA LEU A 231 -5.14 -12.42 -11.71
C LEU A 231 -5.44 -13.24 -12.99
N LEU A 232 -6.32 -12.73 -13.86
CA LEU A 232 -6.69 -13.38 -15.12
C LEU A 232 -5.98 -12.79 -16.34
N GLU A 233 -5.20 -11.72 -16.14
CA GLU A 233 -4.43 -11.00 -17.16
C GLU A 233 -2.96 -11.41 -17.13
#